data_AF-A0A7G9RKA1-F1
#
_entry.id   AF-A0A7G9RKA1-F1
#
_cell.length_a   1.000
_cell.length_b   1.000
_cell.length_c   1.000
_cell.angle_alpha   90.00
_cell.angle_beta   90.00
_cell.angle_gamma   90.00
#
_symmetry.space_group_name_H-M   'P 1'
#
loop_
_entity.id
_entity.type
_entity.pdbx_description
1 polymer ?
#
loop_
_entity_poly.entity_id
_entity_poly.type
_entity_poly.pdbx_seq_one_letter_code
_entity_poly.pdbx_strand_id
1 'polypeptide(L)'
;MLRKFIALISLLMMGAAVNAAGWVDQALDWSPGKIYLQGWACDPGQPQATGWAHFTVNGQFVSALPANQERPDLQSVCGSTAHGYSGWVDVPANVGASITNGSDYKKKDVYVTLVMDNFSPNVDAGVAENVKIWSPYYFEFAYATWAECTPGAVDYFWDNAGYAFTRTSMNSLVSCSNPAGGSYQILRKNYVNIMDPAIPKGAKVTVCDSPNIDSKLATHGWSITSRYITSTDCVFSFKSTLINGSISYYEVQHFQYLTIVKN
;
A
#
# COMPACT_ATOMS: atom_id res chain seq x y z
N MET A 1 12.20 -20.46 -58.87
CA MET A 1 12.01 -21.17 -57.58
C MET A 1 12.40 -20.24 -56.45
N LEU A 2 11.45 -19.66 -55.73
CA LEU A 2 11.74 -18.77 -54.58
C LEU A 2 10.78 -19.18 -53.45
N ARG A 3 11.30 -19.91 -52.46
CA ARG A 3 10.54 -20.32 -51.27
C ARG A 3 10.50 -19.16 -50.27
N LYS A 4 9.31 -18.62 -50.02
CA LYS A 4 9.07 -17.67 -48.92
C LYS A 4 9.00 -18.45 -47.59
N PHE A 5 9.95 -18.21 -46.70
CA PHE A 5 9.85 -18.61 -45.29
C PHE A 5 8.97 -17.58 -44.58
N ILE A 6 7.80 -18.01 -44.10
CA ILE A 6 7.01 -17.25 -43.14
C ILE A 6 7.55 -17.63 -41.76
N ALA A 7 8.30 -16.74 -41.13
CA ALA A 7 8.68 -16.89 -39.74
C ALA A 7 7.46 -16.52 -38.88
N LEU A 8 6.82 -17.51 -38.24
CA LEU A 8 5.93 -17.27 -37.12
C LEU A 8 6.77 -16.76 -35.95
N ILE A 9 6.70 -15.46 -35.68
CA ILE A 9 7.18 -14.90 -34.43
C ILE A 9 6.10 -15.19 -33.39
N SER A 10 6.27 -16.29 -32.65
CA SER A 10 5.50 -16.55 -31.44
C SER A 10 5.90 -15.52 -30.40
N LEU A 11 5.06 -14.49 -30.22
CA LEU A 11 5.20 -13.52 -29.15
C LEU A 11 4.84 -14.23 -27.85
N LEU A 12 5.84 -14.74 -27.12
CA LEU A 12 5.64 -15.15 -25.73
C LEU A 12 5.32 -13.89 -24.92
N MET A 13 4.03 -13.70 -24.65
CA MET A 13 3.58 -12.83 -23.57
C MET A 13 4.10 -13.46 -22.27
N MET A 14 5.26 -13.01 -21.79
CA MET A 14 5.71 -13.30 -20.43
C MET A 14 4.77 -12.57 -19.49
N GLY A 15 3.61 -13.16 -19.19
CA GLY A 15 2.72 -12.68 -18.15
C GLY A 15 3.50 -12.69 -16.85
N ALA A 16 3.66 -11.51 -16.22
CA ALA A 16 4.13 -11.46 -14.85
C ALA A 16 3.23 -12.39 -14.03
N ALA A 17 3.84 -13.31 -13.27
CA ALA A 17 3.08 -14.13 -12.33
C ALA A 17 2.28 -13.15 -11.44
N VAL A 18 0.97 -13.24 -11.50
CA VAL A 18 0.11 -12.42 -10.65
C VAL A 18 0.19 -13.08 -9.28
N ASN A 19 0.92 -12.45 -8.37
CA ASN A 19 1.12 -12.97 -7.03
C ASN A 19 -0.22 -13.09 -6.30
N ALA A 20 -0.29 -14.02 -5.35
CA ALA A 20 -1.44 -14.12 -4.46
C ALA A 20 -1.66 -12.78 -3.73
N ALA A 21 -2.92 -12.38 -3.58
CA ALA A 21 -3.32 -11.13 -2.98
C ALA A 21 -4.38 -11.37 -1.89
N GLY A 22 -4.50 -10.43 -0.96
CA GLY A 22 -5.53 -10.49 0.06
C GLY A 22 -5.60 -9.21 0.90
N TRP A 23 -6.65 -9.12 1.70
CA TRP A 23 -6.92 -8.01 2.59
C TRP A 23 -7.73 -8.45 3.80
N VAL A 24 -7.55 -7.78 4.95
CA VAL A 24 -8.42 -7.88 6.13
C VAL A 24 -9.29 -6.64 6.16
N ASP A 25 -10.59 -6.79 5.87
CA ASP A 25 -11.58 -5.71 5.92
C ASP A 25 -11.88 -5.29 7.36
N GLN A 26 -11.96 -6.26 8.27
CA GLN A 26 -12.36 -6.03 9.65
C GLN A 26 -11.65 -6.98 10.62
N ALA A 27 -11.25 -6.44 11.77
CA ALA A 27 -10.82 -7.18 12.94
C ALA A 27 -11.55 -6.61 14.18
N LEU A 28 -12.37 -7.43 14.86
CA LEU A 28 -13.10 -7.04 16.08
C LEU A 28 -12.74 -7.94 17.25
N ASP A 29 -12.46 -7.35 18.39
CA ASP A 29 -12.30 -8.10 19.64
C ASP A 29 -13.68 -8.40 20.25
N TRP A 30 -13.88 -9.63 20.69
CA TRP A 30 -15.07 -10.01 21.45
C TRP A 30 -14.75 -10.25 22.92
N SER A 31 -13.66 -10.96 23.16
CA SER A 31 -13.15 -11.29 24.48
C SER A 31 -11.64 -11.52 24.40
N PRO A 32 -10.91 -11.51 25.53
CA PRO A 32 -9.51 -11.90 25.54
C PRO A 32 -9.31 -13.25 24.83
N GLY A 33 -8.35 -13.28 23.90
CA GLY A 33 -8.02 -14.46 23.10
C GLY A 33 -9.00 -14.80 21.98
N LYS A 34 -9.95 -13.92 21.61
CA LYS A 34 -10.91 -14.20 20.53
C LYS A 34 -11.19 -12.98 19.66
N ILE A 35 -10.86 -13.09 18.37
CA ILE A 35 -10.95 -12.01 17.38
C ILE A 35 -11.86 -12.46 16.23
N TYR A 36 -12.80 -11.63 15.82
CA TYR A 36 -13.52 -11.81 14.56
C TYR A 36 -12.70 -11.19 13.44
N LEU A 37 -12.46 -11.95 12.39
CA LEU A 37 -11.78 -11.50 11.19
C LEU A 37 -12.73 -11.59 10.00
N GLN A 38 -12.66 -10.60 9.12
CA GLN A 38 -13.31 -10.61 7.82
C GLN A 38 -12.35 -10.01 6.80
N GLY A 39 -12.36 -10.56 5.60
CA GLY A 39 -11.48 -10.11 4.53
C GLY A 39 -11.66 -10.91 3.25
N TRP A 40 -10.63 -10.91 2.42
CA TRP A 40 -10.55 -11.72 1.22
C TRP A 40 -9.11 -12.14 0.92
N ALA A 41 -8.96 -13.24 0.20
CA ALA A 41 -7.67 -13.69 -0.31
C ALA A 41 -7.90 -14.48 -1.60
N CYS A 42 -7.10 -14.22 -2.63
CA CYS A 42 -7.21 -14.89 -3.93
C CYS A 42 -5.87 -14.98 -4.64
N ASP A 43 -5.76 -15.95 -5.56
CA ASP A 43 -4.71 -16.02 -6.57
C ASP A 43 -5.35 -15.62 -7.93
N PRO A 44 -5.08 -14.41 -8.45
CA PRO A 44 -5.62 -14.00 -9.73
C PRO A 44 -5.13 -14.84 -10.92
N GLY A 45 -4.01 -15.57 -10.77
CA GLY A 45 -3.54 -16.57 -11.73
C GLY A 45 -4.40 -17.83 -11.74
N GLN A 46 -5.18 -18.09 -10.69
CA GLN A 46 -6.11 -19.22 -10.54
C GLN A 46 -7.48 -18.74 -10.03
N PRO A 47 -8.23 -17.95 -10.81
CA PRO A 47 -9.40 -17.21 -10.34
C PRO A 47 -10.54 -18.09 -9.82
N GLN A 48 -10.60 -19.36 -10.24
CA GLN A 48 -11.63 -20.32 -9.86
C GLN A 48 -11.24 -21.19 -8.64
N ALA A 49 -10.00 -21.09 -8.17
CA ALA A 49 -9.53 -21.84 -7.02
C ALA A 49 -9.83 -21.06 -5.74
N THR A 50 -10.59 -21.67 -4.83
CA THR A 50 -10.75 -21.13 -3.47
C THR A 50 -9.69 -21.72 -2.55
N GLY A 51 -9.37 -21.01 -1.47
CA GLY A 51 -8.37 -21.48 -0.51
C GLY A 51 -8.75 -21.24 0.93
N TRP A 52 -7.75 -21.30 1.79
CA TRP A 52 -7.82 -21.00 3.20
C TRP A 52 -6.93 -19.80 3.51
N ALA A 53 -7.48 -18.83 4.22
CA ALA A 53 -6.73 -17.74 4.83
C ALA A 53 -6.13 -18.25 6.14
N HIS A 54 -4.82 -18.50 6.17
CA HIS A 54 -4.09 -18.97 7.34
C HIS A 54 -3.60 -17.78 8.18
N PHE A 55 -4.10 -17.64 9.39
CA PHE A 55 -3.70 -16.60 10.32
C PHE A 55 -2.54 -17.09 11.17
N THR A 56 -1.46 -16.32 11.19
CA THR A 56 -0.34 -16.51 12.13
C THR A 56 -0.19 -15.29 13.02
N VAL A 57 0.19 -15.48 14.28
CA VAL A 57 0.52 -14.40 15.22
C VAL A 57 1.97 -14.60 15.65
N ASN A 58 2.81 -13.59 15.48
CA ASN A 58 4.25 -13.69 15.76
C ASN A 58 4.91 -14.90 15.05
N GLY A 59 4.47 -15.20 13.81
CA GLY A 59 4.96 -16.33 13.01
C GLY A 59 4.42 -17.70 13.40
N GLN A 60 3.56 -17.82 14.41
CA GLN A 60 2.90 -19.08 14.78
C GLN A 60 1.49 -19.14 14.22
N PHE A 61 1.16 -20.23 13.50
CA PHE A 61 -0.21 -20.48 13.04
C PHE A 61 -1.18 -20.56 14.20
N VAL A 62 -2.27 -19.79 14.12
CA VAL A 62 -3.33 -19.76 15.14
C VAL A 62 -4.65 -20.30 14.63
N SER A 63 -5.01 -20.07 13.36
CA SER A 63 -6.27 -20.55 12.78
C SER A 63 -6.26 -20.41 11.25
N ALA A 64 -7.23 -21.03 10.59
CA ALA A 64 -7.52 -20.82 9.18
C ALA A 64 -9.02 -20.58 8.97
N LEU A 65 -9.35 -19.66 8.06
CA LEU A 65 -10.73 -19.43 7.62
C LEU A 65 -10.85 -19.75 6.12
N PRO A 66 -11.95 -20.38 5.68
CA PRO A 66 -12.14 -20.64 4.26
C PRO A 66 -12.37 -19.30 3.53
N ALA A 67 -11.60 -19.08 2.46
CA ALA A 67 -11.72 -17.94 1.55
C ALA A 67 -12.62 -18.33 0.35
N ASN A 68 -13.87 -18.66 0.65
CA ASN A 68 -14.86 -19.12 -0.33
C ASN A 68 -16.21 -18.39 -0.25
N GLN A 69 -16.26 -17.30 0.53
CA GLN A 69 -17.47 -16.50 0.69
C GLN A 69 -17.63 -15.55 -0.50
N GLU A 70 -18.87 -15.37 -0.93
CA GLU A 70 -19.23 -14.51 -2.05
C GLU A 70 -18.97 -13.02 -1.76
N ARG A 71 -18.23 -12.38 -2.67
CA ARG A 71 -17.83 -10.98 -2.64
C ARG A 71 -17.88 -10.42 -4.07
N PRO A 72 -19.03 -9.85 -4.49
CA PRO A 72 -19.21 -9.35 -5.85
C PRO A 72 -18.16 -8.32 -6.31
N ASP A 73 -17.62 -7.55 -5.36
CA ASP A 73 -16.58 -6.56 -5.59
C ASP A 73 -15.23 -7.17 -6.01
N LEU A 74 -15.01 -8.46 -5.78
CA LEU A 74 -13.75 -9.14 -6.12
C LEU A 74 -13.70 -9.66 -7.55
N GLN A 75 -14.80 -9.62 -8.31
CA GLN A 75 -14.82 -10.12 -9.69
C GLN A 75 -13.74 -9.47 -10.57
N SER A 76 -13.48 -8.17 -10.40
CA SER A 76 -12.47 -7.43 -11.15
C SER A 76 -11.05 -7.64 -10.65
N VAL A 77 -10.89 -8.06 -9.38
CA VAL A 77 -9.58 -8.21 -8.71
C VAL A 77 -9.08 -9.65 -8.84
N CYS A 78 -9.96 -10.60 -8.55
CA CYS A 78 -9.67 -12.03 -8.42
C CYS A 78 -10.20 -12.87 -9.58
N GLY A 79 -10.92 -12.27 -10.54
CA GLY A 79 -11.56 -13.01 -11.65
C GLY A 79 -12.74 -13.90 -11.23
N SER A 80 -13.13 -13.86 -9.95
CA SER A 80 -14.27 -14.56 -9.35
C SER A 80 -14.70 -13.84 -8.07
N THR A 81 -15.89 -14.15 -7.58
CA THR A 81 -16.49 -13.55 -6.39
C THR A 81 -16.30 -14.39 -5.13
N ALA A 82 -15.99 -15.68 -5.25
CA ALA A 82 -15.92 -16.61 -4.12
C ALA A 82 -14.56 -16.60 -3.39
N HIS A 83 -14.10 -15.45 -2.90
CA HIS A 83 -12.77 -15.26 -2.30
C HIS A 83 -12.79 -14.57 -0.93
N GLY A 84 -13.97 -14.30 -0.39
CA GLY A 84 -14.14 -13.72 0.94
C GLY A 84 -13.91 -14.75 2.05
N TYR A 85 -13.41 -14.30 3.20
CA TYR A 85 -13.42 -15.08 4.43
C TYR A 85 -14.04 -14.25 5.56
N SER A 86 -14.69 -14.94 6.50
CA SER A 86 -15.05 -14.34 7.78
C SER A 86 -15.23 -15.40 8.86
N GLY A 87 -14.88 -15.07 10.10
CA GLY A 87 -15.03 -15.99 11.21
C GLY A 87 -14.28 -15.57 12.46
N TRP A 88 -14.54 -16.31 13.55
CA TRP A 88 -13.85 -16.15 14.80
C TRP A 88 -12.54 -16.94 14.80
N VAL A 89 -11.47 -16.30 15.25
CA VAL A 89 -10.16 -16.90 15.48
C VAL A 89 -9.85 -16.84 16.96
N ASP A 90 -9.62 -18.01 17.54
CA ASP A 90 -9.10 -18.13 18.90
C ASP A 90 -7.58 -17.90 18.86
N VAL A 91 -7.09 -16.90 19.59
CA VAL A 91 -5.67 -16.55 19.69
C VAL A 91 -5.16 -17.05 21.04
N PRO A 92 -4.31 -18.09 21.06
CA PRO A 92 -3.85 -18.65 22.32
C PRO A 92 -3.05 -17.63 23.15
N ALA A 93 -3.28 -17.61 24.46
CA ALA A 93 -2.63 -16.66 25.37
C ALA A 93 -1.09 -16.78 25.36
N ASN A 94 -0.58 -17.99 25.11
CA ASN A 94 0.85 -18.32 25.06
C ASN A 94 1.57 -17.82 23.80
N VAL A 95 0.86 -17.36 22.76
CA VAL A 95 1.46 -16.64 21.61
C VAL A 95 1.80 -15.18 21.99
N GLY A 96 1.89 -14.90 23.29
CA GLY A 96 2.09 -13.60 23.92
C GLY A 96 0.91 -12.66 23.72
N ALA A 97 -0.24 -13.15 23.28
CA ALA A 97 -1.47 -12.37 23.15
C ALA A 97 -2.07 -12.14 24.55
N SER A 98 -1.35 -11.41 25.41
CA SER A 98 -2.02 -10.76 26.52
C SER A 98 -2.89 -9.66 25.91
N ILE A 99 -4.10 -10.04 25.49
CA ILE A 99 -5.16 -9.11 25.05
C ILE A 99 -5.74 -8.48 26.32
N THR A 100 -4.90 -7.77 27.06
CA THR A 100 -5.27 -7.05 28.27
C THR A 100 -5.58 -5.63 27.86
N ASN A 101 -6.87 -5.36 27.66
CA ASN A 101 -7.48 -4.06 27.30
C ASN A 101 -7.22 -3.60 25.87
N GLY A 102 -8.30 -3.53 25.08
CA GLY A 102 -8.82 -2.34 24.38
C GLY A 102 -7.94 -1.50 23.44
N SER A 103 -6.62 -1.61 23.47
CA SER A 103 -5.70 -0.76 22.72
C SER A 103 -4.35 -1.43 22.40
N ASP A 104 -3.97 -2.53 23.06
CA ASP A 104 -2.66 -3.19 22.88
C ASP A 104 -2.65 -4.35 21.86
N TYR A 105 -3.80 -4.75 21.31
CA TYR A 105 -3.88 -5.63 20.14
C TYR A 105 -3.26 -4.99 18.88
N LYS A 106 -3.02 -3.68 18.89
CA LYS A 106 -2.50 -2.86 17.78
C LYS A 106 -1.03 -3.09 17.43
N LYS A 107 -0.33 -4.03 18.08
CA LYS A 107 1.13 -4.25 17.94
C LYS A 107 1.53 -5.68 17.59
N LYS A 108 0.59 -6.54 17.21
CA LYS A 108 0.87 -7.94 16.89
C LYS A 108 0.82 -8.14 15.38
N ASP A 109 1.90 -8.67 14.82
CA ASP A 109 1.95 -9.02 13.41
C ASP A 109 1.04 -10.23 13.17
N VAL A 110 -0.14 -10.00 12.61
CA VAL A 110 -0.97 -11.06 12.05
C VAL A 110 -0.55 -11.24 10.59
N TYR A 111 -0.20 -12.45 10.17
CA TYR A 111 0.04 -12.74 8.75
C TYR A 111 -1.09 -13.61 8.23
N VAL A 112 -1.51 -13.37 6.99
CA VAL A 112 -2.50 -14.20 6.32
C VAL A 112 -1.87 -14.79 5.09
N THR A 113 -1.71 -16.11 5.10
CA THR A 113 -1.20 -16.83 3.94
C THR A 113 -2.38 -17.51 3.26
N LEU A 114 -2.53 -17.31 1.95
CA LEU A 114 -3.49 -18.09 1.18
C LEU A 114 -2.90 -19.49 0.94
N VAL A 115 -3.61 -20.52 1.38
CA VAL A 115 -3.31 -21.91 1.04
C VAL A 115 -4.42 -22.41 0.14
N MET A 116 -4.11 -22.63 -1.12
CA MET A 116 -5.10 -23.10 -2.09
C MET A 116 -5.41 -24.57 -1.87
N ASP A 117 -6.69 -24.91 -1.88
CA ASP A 117 -7.13 -26.30 -1.89
C ASP A 117 -7.28 -26.71 -3.36
N ASN A 118 -6.30 -27.46 -3.88
CA ASN A 118 -6.36 -27.95 -5.25
C ASN A 118 -7.35 -29.13 -5.42
N PHE A 119 -8.31 -29.32 -4.50
CA PHE A 119 -9.20 -30.49 -4.43
C PHE A 119 -8.43 -31.82 -4.42
N SER A 120 -7.15 -31.77 -4.04
CA SER A 120 -6.27 -32.93 -3.89
C SER A 120 -6.30 -33.35 -2.43
N PRO A 121 -6.50 -34.63 -2.09
CA PRO A 121 -6.45 -35.11 -0.70
C PRO A 121 -5.07 -34.89 -0.05
N ASN A 122 -4.06 -34.52 -0.84
CA ASN A 122 -2.79 -33.99 -0.38
C ASN A 122 -2.75 -32.50 -0.68
N VAL A 123 -2.91 -31.67 0.35
CA VAL A 123 -2.63 -30.22 0.28
C VAL A 123 -1.12 -30.07 0.17
N ASP A 124 -0.59 -30.11 -1.05
CA ASP A 124 0.75 -29.62 -1.31
C ASP A 124 0.71 -28.10 -1.06
N ALA A 125 1.32 -27.66 0.03
CA ALA A 125 1.60 -26.24 0.28
C ALA A 125 2.64 -25.74 -0.74
N GLY A 126 2.26 -25.74 -2.02
CA GLY A 126 3.04 -25.22 -3.12
C GLY A 126 3.20 -23.73 -2.92
N VAL A 127 4.43 -23.32 -2.61
CA VAL A 127 4.90 -21.94 -2.45
C VAL A 127 3.83 -21.01 -1.86
N ALA A 128 3.59 -21.17 -0.56
CA ALA A 128 2.94 -20.15 0.24
C ALA A 128 3.74 -18.84 0.11
N GLU A 129 3.34 -17.95 -0.80
CA GLU A 129 3.78 -16.57 -0.71
C GLU A 129 3.16 -16.00 0.57
N ASN A 130 4.01 -15.68 1.54
CA ASN A 130 3.59 -15.04 2.77
C ASN A 130 3.11 -13.62 2.40
N VAL A 131 1.80 -13.47 2.18
CA VAL A 131 1.20 -12.15 2.07
C VAL A 131 1.17 -11.56 3.49
N LYS A 132 1.95 -10.49 3.71
CA LYS A 132 1.95 -9.78 4.99
C LYS A 132 0.64 -9.00 5.11
N ILE A 133 -0.36 -9.60 5.73
CA ILE A 133 -1.68 -8.98 5.93
C ILE A 133 -1.87 -8.56 7.40
N TRP A 134 -0.92 -7.79 7.96
CA TRP A 134 -1.25 -6.83 9.01
C TRP A 134 -0.15 -5.81 9.29
N SER A 135 -0.53 -4.55 9.13
CA SER A 135 -0.27 -3.43 10.02
C SER A 135 -1.60 -2.66 10.04
N PRO A 136 -2.16 -2.28 11.18
CA PRO A 136 -3.47 -1.65 11.18
C PRO A 136 -3.34 -0.33 10.42
N TYR A 137 -4.10 -0.20 9.34
CA TYR A 137 -4.31 1.00 8.51
C TYR A 137 -3.45 1.24 7.27
N TYR A 138 -2.55 0.35 6.85
CA TYR A 138 -1.76 0.67 5.66
C TYR A 138 -1.80 -0.46 4.64
N PHE A 139 -2.57 -0.24 3.57
CA PHE A 139 -2.06 -0.66 2.27
C PHE A 139 -0.67 -0.03 2.17
N GLU A 140 0.38 -0.84 2.06
CA GLU A 140 1.72 -0.34 1.83
C GLU A 140 1.72 0.24 0.42
N PHE A 141 1.44 1.54 0.34
CA PHE A 141 1.52 2.27 -0.90
C PHE A 141 2.91 2.10 -1.48
N ALA A 142 2.99 1.84 -2.79
CA ALA A 142 4.24 1.94 -3.51
C ALA A 142 4.72 3.39 -3.44
N TYR A 143 5.64 3.66 -2.51
CA TYR A 143 6.22 4.98 -2.35
C TYR A 143 7.40 5.15 -3.29
N ALA A 144 7.37 6.21 -4.08
CA ALA A 144 8.57 6.72 -4.74
C ALA A 144 9.14 7.85 -3.89
N THR A 145 10.44 7.78 -3.59
CA THR A 145 11.14 8.88 -2.93
C THR A 145 11.98 9.61 -3.95
N TRP A 146 11.90 10.94 -3.93
CA TRP A 146 12.70 11.78 -4.81
C TRP A 146 13.49 12.77 -3.97
N ALA A 147 14.81 12.70 -4.13
CA ALA A 147 15.78 13.57 -3.50
C ALA A 147 17.02 13.64 -4.40
N GLU A 148 16.85 14.20 -5.59
CA GLU A 148 17.99 14.39 -6.47
C GLU A 148 18.68 15.71 -6.14
N CYS A 149 19.94 15.62 -5.73
CA CYS A 149 20.84 16.76 -5.58
C CYS A 149 21.30 17.31 -6.95
N THR A 150 20.37 17.41 -7.89
CA THR A 150 20.62 17.84 -9.27
C THR A 150 19.93 19.19 -9.45
N PRO A 151 20.70 20.30 -9.51
CA PRO A 151 20.12 21.63 -9.73
C PRO A 151 19.28 21.64 -11.01
N GLY A 152 18.01 22.06 -10.90
CA GLY A 152 17.09 22.13 -12.04
C GLY A 152 16.40 20.82 -12.43
N ALA A 153 16.60 19.73 -11.68
CA ALA A 153 15.80 18.53 -11.91
C ALA A 153 14.32 18.83 -11.58
N VAL A 154 13.48 18.61 -12.59
CA VAL A 154 12.03 18.71 -12.43
C VAL A 154 11.55 17.54 -11.59
N ASP A 155 10.61 17.81 -10.70
CA ASP A 155 10.04 16.83 -9.80
C ASP A 155 9.15 15.86 -10.60
N TYR A 156 9.76 14.81 -11.17
CA TYR A 156 9.13 13.94 -12.17
C TYR A 156 7.79 13.35 -11.70
N PHE A 157 7.65 13.06 -10.41
CA PHE A 157 6.43 12.49 -9.84
C PHE A 157 5.33 13.51 -9.61
N TRP A 158 5.67 14.79 -9.51
CA TRP A 158 4.73 15.88 -9.28
C TRP A 158 3.72 16.01 -10.43
N ASP A 159 4.22 15.99 -11.67
CA ASP A 159 3.40 16.15 -12.86
C ASP A 159 2.79 14.82 -13.34
N ASN A 160 3.26 13.69 -12.81
CA ASN A 160 2.74 12.39 -13.18
C ASN A 160 1.33 12.19 -12.60
N ALA A 161 0.34 11.89 -13.47
CA ALA A 161 -1.06 11.68 -13.07
C ALA A 161 -1.21 10.56 -12.02
N GLY A 162 -0.27 9.61 -12.00
CA GLY A 162 -0.32 8.46 -11.12
C GLY A 162 0.11 8.68 -9.69
N TYR A 163 0.80 9.79 -9.41
CA TYR A 163 1.44 10.00 -8.12
C TYR A 163 0.84 11.19 -7.38
N ALA A 164 0.61 11.00 -6.09
CA ALA A 164 0.22 12.06 -5.17
C ALA A 164 1.34 12.30 -4.16
N PHE A 165 1.68 13.57 -3.96
CA PHE A 165 2.70 13.97 -2.99
C PHE A 165 2.20 13.68 -1.57
N THR A 166 3.02 13.06 -0.74
CA THR A 166 2.66 12.76 0.65
C THR A 166 3.37 13.67 1.63
N ARG A 167 2.98 13.56 2.89
CA ARG A 167 3.46 14.40 3.98
C ARG A 167 4.99 14.48 3.96
N THR A 168 5.48 15.69 3.81
CA THR A 168 6.89 16.03 3.93
C THR A 168 7.05 17.04 5.06
N SER A 169 8.06 16.82 5.90
CA SER A 169 8.37 17.63 7.08
C SER A 169 9.67 18.38 6.86
N MET A 170 9.85 19.55 7.48
CA MET A 170 11.16 20.23 7.50
C MET A 170 12.28 19.40 8.12
N ASN A 171 11.97 18.30 8.81
CA ASN A 171 12.97 17.35 9.32
C ASN A 171 13.51 16.39 8.23
N SER A 172 12.95 16.38 7.02
CA SER A 172 13.39 15.52 5.91
C SER A 172 14.36 16.20 4.94
N LEU A 173 15.08 17.22 5.42
CA LEU A 173 16.08 17.93 4.62
C LEU A 173 17.26 17.02 4.27
N VAL A 174 17.63 17.02 3.00
CA VAL A 174 18.83 16.38 2.46
C VAL A 174 19.81 17.47 2.07
N SER A 175 21.02 17.40 2.62
CA SER A 175 22.11 18.30 2.23
C SER A 175 22.73 17.82 0.92
N CYS A 176 22.80 18.73 -0.04
CA CYS A 176 23.36 18.52 -1.37
C CYS A 176 24.62 19.36 -1.54
N SER A 177 25.66 18.76 -2.12
CA SER A 177 26.87 19.46 -2.53
C SER A 177 26.61 20.25 -3.82
N ASN A 178 27.06 21.50 -3.85
CA ASN A 178 27.06 22.30 -5.08
C ASN A 178 28.41 22.13 -5.79
N PRO A 179 28.44 21.73 -7.08
CA PRO A 179 29.68 21.63 -7.86
C PRO A 179 30.47 22.95 -7.92
N ALA A 180 29.81 24.10 -7.83
CA ALA A 180 30.45 25.42 -7.80
C ALA A 180 30.98 25.83 -6.40
N GLY A 181 30.89 24.94 -5.40
CA GLY A 181 31.25 25.20 -4.01
C GLY A 181 30.05 25.50 -3.12
N GLY A 182 30.13 25.06 -1.86
CA GLY A 182 29.06 25.18 -0.86
C GLY A 182 28.09 23.99 -0.83
N SER A 183 27.10 24.09 0.05
CA SER A 183 26.01 23.11 0.18
C SER A 183 24.65 23.80 0.16
N TYR A 184 23.66 23.17 -0.44
CA TYR A 184 22.26 23.57 -0.34
C TYR A 184 21.45 22.43 0.27
N GLN A 185 20.23 22.71 0.73
CA GLN A 185 19.35 21.70 1.28
C GLN A 185 18.09 21.59 0.43
N ILE A 186 17.62 20.36 0.21
CA ILE A 186 16.34 20.08 -0.44
C ILE A 186 15.47 19.25 0.48
N LEU A 187 14.16 19.34 0.35
CA LEU A 187 13.26 18.42 1.05
C LEU A 187 13.23 17.09 0.31
N ARG A 188 13.44 15.98 1.05
CA ARG A 188 13.09 14.67 0.53
C ARG A 188 11.57 14.59 0.43
N LYS A 189 11.08 14.35 -0.79
CA LYS A 189 9.67 14.21 -1.10
C LYS A 189 9.31 12.74 -1.25
N ASN A 190 8.15 12.38 -0.74
CA ASN A 190 7.59 11.04 -0.86
C ASN A 190 6.31 11.12 -1.69
N TYR A 191 6.11 10.16 -2.56
CA TYR A 191 4.96 10.09 -3.46
C TYR A 191 4.29 8.74 -3.33
N VAL A 192 2.97 8.71 -3.28
CA VAL A 192 2.17 7.48 -3.36
C VAL A 192 1.66 7.29 -4.78
N ASN A 193 1.83 6.09 -5.35
CA ASN A 193 1.14 5.71 -6.58
C ASN A 193 -0.35 5.46 -6.28
N ILE A 194 -1.22 6.41 -6.63
CA ILE A 194 -2.68 6.33 -6.42
C ILE A 194 -3.40 5.57 -7.53
N MET A 195 -2.68 5.15 -8.58
CA MET A 195 -3.20 4.30 -9.67
C MET A 195 -2.99 2.82 -9.44
N ASP A 196 -2.32 2.42 -8.35
CA ASP A 196 -2.07 1.01 -8.09
C ASP A 196 -3.41 0.26 -7.97
N PRO A 197 -3.70 -0.67 -8.90
CA PRO A 197 -4.97 -1.39 -8.91
C PRO A 197 -5.13 -2.31 -7.70
N ALA A 198 -4.06 -2.62 -6.97
CA ALA A 198 -4.11 -3.39 -5.74
C ALA A 198 -4.64 -2.58 -4.55
N ILE A 199 -4.74 -1.24 -4.66
CA ILE A 199 -5.29 -0.41 -3.57
C ILE A 199 -6.77 -0.74 -3.38
N PRO A 200 -7.17 -1.26 -2.20
CA PRO A 200 -8.54 -1.68 -1.98
C PRO A 200 -9.48 -0.46 -1.85
N LYS A 201 -10.73 -0.66 -2.23
CA LYS A 201 -11.82 0.28 -1.94
C LYS A 201 -11.91 0.55 -0.44
N GLY A 202 -12.11 1.82 -0.07
CA GLY A 202 -12.12 2.29 1.31
C GLY A 202 -10.74 2.61 1.88
N ALA A 203 -9.65 2.29 1.17
CA ALA A 203 -8.29 2.69 1.57
C ALA A 203 -8.23 4.21 1.75
N LYS A 204 -7.62 4.64 2.87
CA LYS A 204 -7.41 6.04 3.17
C LYS A 204 -5.94 6.36 3.04
N VAL A 205 -5.62 7.45 2.34
CA VAL A 205 -4.26 7.99 2.33
C VAL A 205 -4.32 9.48 2.56
N THR A 206 -3.25 9.98 3.16
CA THR A 206 -3.11 11.41 3.32
C THR A 206 -2.04 11.96 2.42
N VAL A 207 -2.43 12.94 1.63
CA VAL A 207 -1.61 13.56 0.59
C VAL A 207 -1.59 15.06 0.77
N CYS A 208 -0.63 15.70 0.13
CA CYS A 208 -0.51 17.13 0.04
C CYS A 208 -1.20 17.60 -1.24
N ASP A 209 -2.00 18.65 -1.12
CA ASP A 209 -2.74 19.28 -2.19
C ASP A 209 -1.76 19.83 -3.23
N SER A 210 -1.79 19.28 -4.45
CA SER A 210 -0.94 19.73 -5.55
C SER A 210 -1.83 20.36 -6.63
N PRO A 211 -1.30 21.28 -7.45
CA PRO A 211 -1.99 21.70 -8.65
C PRO A 211 -2.46 20.46 -9.42
N ASN A 212 -3.75 20.40 -9.72
CA ASN A 212 -4.43 19.31 -10.42
C ASN A 212 -4.73 18.04 -9.61
N ILE A 213 -4.48 17.97 -8.29
CA ILE A 213 -4.78 16.76 -7.51
C ILE A 213 -6.24 16.33 -7.65
N ASP A 214 -7.19 17.27 -7.66
CA ASP A 214 -8.62 16.96 -7.81
C ASP A 214 -8.91 16.20 -9.12
N SER A 215 -8.27 16.61 -10.22
CA SER A 215 -8.42 15.93 -11.52
C SER A 215 -7.79 14.54 -11.53
N LYS A 216 -6.66 14.34 -10.84
CA LYS A 216 -6.01 13.03 -10.68
C LYS A 216 -6.90 12.09 -9.87
N LEU A 217 -7.44 12.58 -8.75
CA LEU A 217 -8.28 11.79 -7.84
C LEU A 217 -9.57 11.33 -8.51
N ALA A 218 -10.27 12.24 -9.20
CA ALA A 218 -11.52 11.93 -9.89
C ALA A 218 -11.33 10.83 -10.96
N THR A 219 -10.23 10.89 -11.71
CA THR A 219 -9.92 9.92 -12.77
C THR A 219 -9.64 8.52 -12.23
N HIS A 220 -9.17 8.42 -10.98
CA HIS A 220 -8.73 7.16 -10.38
C HIS A 220 -9.64 6.68 -9.24
N GLY A 221 -10.89 7.16 -9.20
CA GLY A 221 -11.87 6.69 -8.22
C GLY A 221 -11.47 7.02 -6.79
N TRP A 222 -10.92 8.20 -6.53
CA TRP A 222 -10.65 8.70 -5.19
C TRP A 222 -11.58 9.86 -4.86
N SER A 223 -12.03 9.93 -3.62
CA SER A 223 -12.80 11.06 -3.08
C SER A 223 -12.03 11.75 -1.96
N ILE A 224 -12.12 13.07 -1.90
CA ILE A 224 -11.58 13.85 -0.78
C ILE A 224 -12.59 13.82 0.36
N THR A 225 -12.14 13.41 1.55
CA THR A 225 -12.97 13.35 2.76
C THR A 225 -12.71 14.49 3.73
N SER A 226 -11.52 15.09 3.69
CA SER A 226 -11.18 16.26 4.49
C SER A 226 -10.08 17.09 3.83
N ARG A 227 -10.11 18.40 4.11
CA ARG A 227 -9.04 19.34 3.79
C ARG A 227 -8.65 20.09 5.06
N TYR A 228 -7.37 20.12 5.38
CA TYR A 228 -6.83 20.89 6.50
C TYR A 228 -5.70 21.79 6.01
N ILE A 229 -5.68 23.02 6.50
CA ILE A 229 -4.53 23.91 6.33
C ILE A 229 -3.70 23.77 7.60
N THR A 230 -2.57 23.08 7.55
CA THR A 230 -1.60 23.10 8.65
C THR A 230 -0.31 23.77 8.18
N SER A 231 0.37 24.45 9.10
CA SER A 231 1.50 25.34 8.79
C SER A 231 2.87 24.65 8.83
N THR A 232 2.96 23.33 9.01
CA THR A 232 4.25 22.64 9.14
C THR A 232 4.36 21.33 8.37
N ASP A 233 3.23 20.81 7.89
CA ASP A 233 3.17 19.61 7.07
C ASP A 233 2.88 20.01 5.62
N CYS A 234 3.35 19.22 4.66
CA CYS A 234 3.21 19.52 3.23
C CYS A 234 3.98 20.78 2.78
N VAL A 235 5.24 20.87 3.19
CA VAL A 235 6.17 21.87 2.67
C VAL A 235 6.66 21.43 1.29
N PHE A 236 6.46 22.29 0.28
CA PHE A 236 6.89 22.00 -1.09
C PHE A 236 8.28 22.53 -1.40
N SER A 237 8.49 23.78 -1.05
CA SER A 237 9.73 24.50 -1.29
C SER A 237 9.91 25.52 -0.19
N PHE A 238 11.17 25.76 0.16
CA PHE A 238 11.54 26.86 1.03
C PHE A 238 12.68 27.63 0.38
N LYS A 239 12.75 28.92 0.66
CA LYS A 239 13.92 29.75 0.37
C LYS A 239 14.68 29.99 1.67
N SER A 240 15.98 29.70 1.66
CA SER A 240 16.86 29.96 2.80
C SER A 240 17.92 31.00 2.45
N THR A 241 18.37 31.72 3.48
CA THR A 241 19.55 32.59 3.43
C THR A 241 20.36 32.37 4.70
N LEU A 242 21.66 32.64 4.65
CA LEU A 242 22.52 32.64 5.83
C LEU A 242 22.47 34.02 6.48
N ILE A 243 22.11 34.07 7.76
CA ILE A 243 22.18 35.27 8.60
C ILE A 243 23.13 34.96 9.75
N ASN A 244 24.27 35.64 9.83
CA ASN A 244 25.31 35.42 10.85
C ASN A 244 25.78 33.95 10.97
N GLY A 245 25.88 33.24 9.85
CA GLY A 245 26.29 31.83 9.82
C GLY A 245 25.16 30.82 10.15
N SER A 246 23.95 31.29 10.47
CA SER A 246 22.77 30.45 10.71
C SER A 246 21.83 30.46 9.50
N ILE A 247 21.29 29.29 9.14
CA ILE A 247 20.27 29.17 8.08
C ILE A 247 18.97 29.78 8.59
N SER A 248 18.46 30.80 7.88
CA SER A 248 17.15 31.41 8.10
C SER A 248 16.24 31.14 6.90
N TYR A 249 15.04 30.61 7.17
CA TYR A 249 14.00 30.34 6.18
C TYR A 249 12.97 31.47 6.19
N TYR A 250 12.62 32.03 5.04
CA TYR A 250 11.74 33.21 4.99
C TYR A 250 10.60 33.11 3.98
N GLU A 251 10.61 32.11 3.10
CA GLU A 251 9.52 31.88 2.14
C GLU A 251 9.28 30.38 2.04
N VAL A 252 8.19 29.91 2.64
CA VAL A 252 7.82 28.49 2.68
C VAL A 252 6.49 28.35 1.96
N GLN A 253 6.47 27.58 0.88
CA GLN A 253 5.24 27.22 0.20
C GLN A 253 4.63 26.00 0.89
N HIS A 254 3.44 26.20 1.44
CA HIS A 254 2.64 25.17 2.09
C HIS A 254 1.51 24.73 1.17
N PHE A 255 1.24 23.43 1.16
CA PHE A 255 0.04 22.88 0.57
C PHE A 255 -0.97 22.47 1.62
N GLN A 256 -2.24 22.35 1.20
CA GLN A 256 -3.27 21.78 2.05
C GLN A 256 -3.03 20.29 2.27
N TYR A 257 -3.50 19.80 3.39
CA TYR A 257 -3.47 18.40 3.77
C TYR A 257 -4.80 17.76 3.38
N LEU A 258 -4.79 16.72 2.57
CA LEU A 258 -6.00 16.06 2.05
C LEU A 258 -6.07 14.61 2.53
N THR A 259 -7.13 14.23 3.24
CA THR A 259 -7.45 12.81 3.41
C THR A 259 -8.31 12.35 2.25
N ILE A 260 -7.79 11.44 1.44
CA ILE A 260 -8.50 10.85 0.30
C ILE A 260 -8.89 9.40 0.62
N VAL A 261 -9.99 8.95 0.04
CA VAL A 261 -10.53 7.60 0.19
C VAL A 261 -10.81 7.00 -1.18
N LYS A 262 -10.36 5.75 -1.39
CA LYS A 262 -10.63 4.99 -2.62
C LYS A 262 -12.11 4.59 -2.65
N ASN A 263 -12.80 4.95 -3.74
CA ASN A 263 -14.21 4.66 -3.98
C ASN A 263 -14.46 3.25 -4.48
#